data_AF-A0ABD0RBQ6-F1
#
_entry.id   AF-A0ABD0RBQ6-F1
#
_cell.length_a   1.000
_cell.length_b   1.000
_cell.length_c   1.000
_cell.angle_alpha   90.00
_cell.angle_beta   90.00
_cell.angle_gamma   90.00
#
_symmetry.space_group_name_H-M   'P 1'
#
loop_
_entity.id
_entity.type
_entity.pdbx_description
1 polymer ?
#
loop_
_entity_poly.entity_id
_entity_poly.type
_entity_poly.pdbx_seq_one_letter_code
_entity_poly.pdbx_strand_id
1 'polypeptide(L)' 'MPQCACPEPLSAVQLKRLEEHKYSAAGRSLFEPPCQIYWNWLVQQIPTWVAPNTLTIIGLLVNILTTVILVYYAPTATEE' A
#
# COMPACT_ATOMS: atom_id res chain seq x y z
N MET A 1 28.68 28.00 17.66
CA MET A 1 28.93 27.17 16.46
C MET A 1 27.87 26.08 16.44
N PRO A 2 27.07 25.92 15.36
CA PRO A 2 26.01 24.93 15.35
C PRO A 2 26.67 23.56 15.19
N GLN A 3 26.37 22.65 16.12
CA GLN A 3 26.84 21.28 16.05
C GLN A 3 26.14 20.61 14.86
N CYS A 4 26.92 20.12 13.90
CA CYS A 4 26.42 19.26 12.83
C CYS A 4 25.80 18.02 13.48
N ALA A 5 24.47 17.97 13.52
CA ALA A 5 23.71 16.85 14.06
C ALA A 5 23.75 15.66 13.09
N CYS A 6 24.90 15.01 12.96
CA CYS A 6 24.93 13.63 12.50
C CYS A 6 24.39 12.79 13.66
N PRO A 7 23.27 12.07 13.50
CA PRO A 7 22.77 11.20 14.57
C PRO A 7 23.83 10.14 14.88
N GLU A 8 24.11 9.95 16.17
CA GLU A 8 24.97 8.87 16.64
C GLU A 8 24.51 7.51 16.06
N PRO A 9 25.43 6.63 15.65
CA PRO A 9 25.07 5.32 15.12
C PRO A 9 24.30 4.51 16.15
N LEU A 10 23.23 3.83 15.70
CA LEU A 10 22.38 2.98 16.54
C LEU A 10 23.20 1.91 17.26
N SER A 11 22.92 1.71 18.56
CA SER A 11 23.54 0.64 19.33
C SER A 11 23.14 -0.74 18.80
N ALA A 12 23.98 -1.76 19.01
CA ALA A 12 23.71 -3.13 18.57
C ALA A 12 22.36 -3.67 19.08
N VAL A 13 21.93 -3.24 20.27
CA VAL A 13 20.63 -3.60 20.83
C VAL A 13 19.49 -2.97 20.04
N GLN A 14 19.59 -1.69 19.66
CA GLN A 14 18.57 -1.02 18.84
C GLN A 14 18.48 -1.61 17.44
N LEU A 15 19.62 -1.98 16.86
CA LEU A 15 19.68 -2.64 15.55
C LEU A 15 18.95 -4.00 15.59
N LYS A 16 19.21 -4.80 16.63
CA LYS A 16 18.52 -6.07 16.86
C LYS A 16 17.00 -5.90 17.01
N ARG A 17 16.56 -4.85 17.73
CA ARG A 17 15.12 -4.55 17.86
C ARG A 17 14.49 -4.10 16.54
N LEU A 18 15.25 -3.42 15.68
CA LEU A 18 14.78 -3.05 14.33
C LEU A 18 14.61 -4.28 13.44
N GLU A 19 15.56 -5.21 13.51
CA GLU A 19 15.52 -6.49 12.78
C GLU A 19 14.37 -7.39 13.24
N GLU A 20 14.12 -7.45 14.55
CA GLU A 20 13.00 -8.20 15.14
C GLU A 20 11.64 -7.50 14.93
N HIS A 21 11.63 -6.22 14.57
CA HIS A 21 10.39 -5.48 14.35
C HIS A 21 9.72 -5.93 13.05
N LYS A 22 8.78 -6.88 13.18
CA LYS A 22 7.82 -7.16 12.12
C LYS A 22 6.84 -6.01 11.99
N TYR A 23 6.77 -5.45 10.79
CA TYR A 23 5.77 -4.44 10.43
C TYR A 23 4.37 -5.01 10.69
N SER A 24 3.73 -4.54 11.77
CA SER A 24 2.37 -4.91 12.15
C SER A 24 1.48 -3.69 11.93
N ALA A 25 0.98 -3.55 10.70
CA ALA A 25 -0.07 -2.58 10.40
C ALA A 25 -1.42 -3.25 10.61
N ALA A 26 -2.09 -2.91 11.71
CA ALA A 26 -3.49 -3.21 11.96
C ALA A 26 -4.19 -1.89 12.31
N GLY A 27 -5.04 -1.44 11.41
CA GLY A 27 -6.06 -0.43 11.63
C GLY A 27 -7.21 -0.94 12.51
N ARG A 28 -8.10 0.00 12.85
CA ARG A 28 -9.13 -0.17 13.89
C ARG A 28 -10.54 -0.32 13.33
N SER A 29 -10.67 -0.48 12.02
CA SER A 29 -11.96 -0.51 11.34
C SER A 29 -12.70 -1.82 11.58
N LEU A 30 -14.02 -1.76 11.73
CA LEU A 30 -14.88 -2.93 12.01
C LEU A 30 -14.74 -4.03 10.94
N PHE A 31 -14.60 -3.64 9.67
CA PHE A 31 -14.44 -4.55 8.53
C PHE A 31 -12.99 -4.95 8.26
N GLU A 32 -12.05 -4.51 9.09
CA GLU A 32 -10.66 -4.78 8.84
C GLU A 32 -10.27 -6.25 9.00
N PRO A 33 -10.71 -6.98 10.04
CA PRO A 33 -10.34 -8.39 10.19
C PRO A 33 -10.79 -9.26 9.00
N PRO A 34 -12.03 -9.14 8.47
CA PRO A 34 -12.42 -9.83 7.24
C PRO A 34 -11.63 -9.40 6.01
N CYS A 35 -11.41 -8.09 5.81
CA CYS A 35 -10.62 -7.60 4.68
C CYS A 35 -9.18 -8.08 4.74
N GLN A 36 -8.58 -8.18 5.92
CA GLN A 36 -7.19 -8.63 6.08
C GLN A 36 -7.01 -10.07 5.60
N ILE A 37 -8.00 -10.95 5.80
CA ILE A 37 -7.98 -12.32 5.26
C ILE A 37 -7.95 -12.30 3.73
N TYR A 38 -8.82 -11.51 3.11
CA TYR A 38 -8.85 -11.33 1.66
C TYR A 38 -7.52 -10.78 1.12
N TRP A 39 -6.98 -9.73 1.74
CA TRP A 39 -5.74 -9.09 1.30
C TRP A 39 -4.52 -10.00 1.48
N ASN A 40 -4.42 -10.73 2.60
CA ASN A 40 -3.36 -11.70 2.83
C ASN A 40 -3.40 -12.82 1.78
N TRP A 41 -4.59 -13.31 1.44
CA TRP A 41 -4.77 -14.28 0.36
C TRP A 41 -4.35 -13.70 -1.00
N LEU A 42 -4.75 -12.45 -1.31
CA LEU A 42 -4.42 -11.80 -2.57
C LEU A 42 -2.91 -11.63 -2.76
N VAL A 43 -2.21 -11.18 -1.73
CA VAL A 43 -0.74 -10.99 -1.79
C VAL A 43 -0.02 -12.32 -2.04
N GLN A 44 -0.54 -13.46 -1.58
CA GLN A 44 0.04 -14.77 -1.87
C GLN A 44 -0.12 -15.18 -3.34
N GLN A 45 -1.10 -14.65 -4.05
CA GLN A 45 -1.28 -14.91 -5.50
C GLN A 45 -0.35 -14.04 -6.35
N ILE A 46 0.18 -12.97 -5.78
CA ILE A 46 1.03 -12.02 -6.49
C ILE A 46 2.48 -12.47 -6.35
N PRO A 47 3.22 -12.61 -7.46
CA PRO A 47 4.58 -13.10 -7.39
C PRO A 47 5.52 -12.04 -6.78
N THR A 48 6.54 -12.50 -6.05
CA THR A 48 7.36 -11.68 -5.15
C THR A 48 8.22 -10.61 -5.83
N TRP A 49 8.38 -10.67 -7.15
CA TRP A 49 9.07 -9.66 -7.96
C TRP A 49 8.20 -8.43 -8.24
N VAL A 50 6.89 -8.51 -7.98
CA VAL A 50 5.96 -7.39 -8.14
C VAL A 50 6.01 -6.55 -6.87
N ALA A 51 6.60 -5.37 -7.00
CA ALA A 51 6.63 -4.39 -5.92
C ALA A 51 5.21 -3.84 -5.62
N PRO A 52 4.91 -3.46 -4.37
CA PRO A 52 3.56 -3.02 -3.97
C PRO A 52 3.12 -1.73 -4.67
N ASN A 53 4.04 -0.83 -5.00
CA ASN A 53 3.76 0.37 -5.78
C ASN A 53 3.26 0.05 -7.20
N THR A 54 3.71 -1.05 -7.81
CA THR A 54 3.24 -1.52 -9.11
C THR A 54 1.76 -1.88 -9.06
N LEU A 55 1.31 -2.55 -7.99
CA LEU A 55 -0.11 -2.88 -7.80
C LEU A 55 -0.96 -1.62 -7.67
N THR A 56 -0.47 -0.62 -6.93
CA THR A 56 -1.16 0.68 -6.82
C THR A 56 -1.29 1.37 -8.16
N ILE A 57 -0.22 1.39 -8.98
CA ILE A 57 -0.23 2.00 -10.31
C ILE A 57 -1.17 1.25 -11.25
N ILE A 58 -1.16 -0.09 -11.25
CA ILE A 58 -2.07 -0.91 -12.06
C ILE A 58 -3.52 -0.60 -11.69
N GLY A 59 -3.87 -0.61 -10.41
CA GLY A 59 -5.22 -0.28 -9.95
C GLY A 59 -5.66 1.13 -10.36
N LEU A 60 -4.75 2.11 -10.26
CA LEU A 60 -5.01 3.48 -10.70
C LEU A 60 -5.25 3.56 -12.21
N LEU A 61 -4.41 2.91 -13.02
CA LEU A 61 -4.56 2.88 -14.48
C LEU A 61 -5.88 2.24 -14.89
N VAL A 62 -6.24 1.10 -14.28
CA VAL A 62 -7.53 0.44 -14.53
C VAL A 62 -8.69 1.40 -14.22
N ASN A 63 -8.68 2.08 -13.08
CA ASN A 63 -9.73 3.02 -12.71
C ASN A 63 -9.83 4.23 -13.65
N ILE A 64 -8.68 4.76 -14.11
CA ILE A 64 -8.64 5.83 -15.10
C ILE A 64 -9.22 5.34 -16.42
N LEU A 65 -8.79 4.17 -16.91
CA LEU A 65 -9.28 3.61 -18.17
C LEU A 65 -10.79 3.38 -18.15
N THR A 66 -11.33 2.76 -17.10
CA THR A 66 -12.77 2.51 -16.99
C THR A 66 -13.56 3.81 -16.91
N THR A 67 -13.05 4.79 -16.17
CA THR A 67 -13.67 6.12 -16.06
C THR A 67 -13.65 6.84 -17.41
N VAL A 68 -12.53 6.83 -18.14
CA VAL A 68 -12.41 7.46 -19.46
C VAL A 68 -13.35 6.79 -20.46
N ILE A 69 -13.43 5.45 -20.46
CA ILE A 69 -14.39 4.71 -21.29
C ILE A 69 -15.82 5.16 -20.95
N LEU A 70 -16.19 5.15 -19.67
CA LEU A 70 -17.53 5.54 -19.25
C LEU A 70 -17.88 6.97 -19.66
N VAL A 71 -16.99 7.94 -19.44
CA VAL A 71 -17.20 9.35 -19.81
C VAL A 71 -17.28 9.53 -21.33
N TYR A 72 -16.51 8.76 -22.10
CA TYR A 72 -16.55 8.82 -23.56
C TYR A 72 -17.88 8.29 -24.12
N TYR A 73 -18.38 7.17 -23.58
CA TYR A 73 -19.62 6.55 -24.05
C TYR A 73 -20.88 7.18 -23.47
N ALA A 74 -20.84 7.66 -22.22
CA ALA A 74 -21.96 8.28 -21.53
C ALA A 74 -21.60 9.69 -21.02
N PRO A 75 -21.31 10.65 -21.92
CA PRO A 75 -20.86 11.99 -21.54
C PRO A 75 -21.91 12.78 -20.73
N THR A 76 -23.18 12.40 -20.83
CA THR A 76 -24.31 13.11 -20.19
C THR A 76 -24.79 12.44 -18.89
N ALA A 77 -24.24 11.27 -18.50
CA ALA A 77 -24.64 10.53 -17.29
C ALA A 77 -26.17 10.46 -17.06
N THR A 78 -26.96 10.35 -18.13
CA THR A 78 -28.44 10.47 -18.10
C THR A 78 -29.17 9.17 -18.36
N GLU A 79 -28.45 8.04 -18.38
CA GLU A 79 -29.07 6.73 -18.52
C GLU A 79 -29.37 6.18 -17.13
N GLU A 80 -30.63 6.35 -16.73
CA GLU A 80 -31.29 5.79 -15.55
C GLU A 80 -31.70 4.33 -15.81
#